data_AF-A0A067F3B0-F1
#
_entry.id   AF-A0A067F3B0-F1
#
_cell.length_a   1.000
_cell.length_b   1.000
_cell.length_c   1.000
_cell.angle_alpha   90.00
_cell.angle_beta   90.00
_cell.angle_gamma   90.00
#
_symmetry.space_group_name_H-M   'P 1'
#
loop_
_entity.id
_entity.type
_entity.pdbx_description
1 polymer ?
#
loop_
_entity_poly.entity_id
_entity_poly.type
_entity_poly.pdbx_seq_one_letter_code
_entity_poly.pdbx_strand_id
1 'polypeptide(L)'
;MAAASLKFVCLVGLLLVVNVATFARVYGAGECGKSSPDNEAIKLAPCATAAQDEKASVSGSCCAQVKRMGQNPKCLCAVLLSDTAKASGVNPQVAITIPKRCNFANRPVGYKCGPYTLP
;
A
#
# COMPACT_ATOMS: atom_id res chain seq x y z
N MET A 1 -20.43 39.15 -27.32
CA MET A 1 -19.36 38.12 -27.21
C MET A 1 -19.21 37.67 -25.75
N ALA A 2 -20.25 37.09 -25.14
CA ALA A 2 -20.22 36.75 -23.70
C ALA A 2 -20.90 35.42 -23.32
N ALA A 3 -21.74 34.85 -24.18
CA ALA A 3 -22.49 33.63 -23.86
C ALA A 3 -21.74 32.33 -24.18
N ALA A 4 -20.76 32.36 -25.08
CA ALA A 4 -19.96 31.19 -25.46
C ALA A 4 -18.82 30.92 -24.46
N SER A 5 -18.28 31.98 -23.85
CA SER A 5 -17.18 31.93 -22.89
C SER A 5 -17.60 31.31 -21.55
N LEU A 6 -18.83 31.53 -21.09
CA LEU A 6 -19.31 30.93 -19.83
C LEU A 6 -19.45 29.39 -19.93
N LYS A 7 -19.89 28.89 -21.09
CA LYS A 7 -20.05 27.45 -21.35
C LYS A 7 -18.69 26.73 -21.37
N PHE A 8 -17.69 27.35 -21.98
CA PHE A 8 -16.32 26.81 -22.01
C PHE A 8 -15.66 26.84 -20.63
N VAL A 9 -15.85 27.91 -19.84
CA VAL A 9 -15.34 28.00 -18.47
C VAL A 9 -15.98 26.95 -17.56
N CYS A 10 -17.29 26.71 -17.66
CA CYS A 10 -17.96 25.65 -16.92
C CYS A 10 -17.49 24.24 -17.32
N LEU A 11 -17.27 23.99 -18.62
CA LEU A 11 -16.79 22.69 -19.10
C LEU A 11 -15.35 22.42 -18.66
N VAL A 12 -14.47 23.43 -18.73
CA VAL A 12 -13.09 23.34 -18.24
C VAL A 12 -13.05 23.19 -16.72
N GLY A 13 -13.89 23.93 -15.98
CA GLY A 13 -14.03 23.80 -14.54
C GLY A 13 -14.52 22.40 -14.13
N LEU A 14 -15.52 21.86 -14.82
CA LEU A 14 -16.04 20.51 -14.58
C LEU A 14 -14.99 19.43 -14.88
N LEU A 15 -14.24 19.56 -15.98
CA LEU A 15 -13.13 18.65 -16.30
C LEU A 15 -12.03 18.69 -15.23
N LEU A 16 -11.69 19.86 -14.69
CA LEU A 16 -10.70 19.98 -13.61
C LEU A 16 -11.20 19.35 -12.30
N VAL A 17 -12.48 19.51 -11.95
CA VAL A 17 -13.08 18.84 -10.78
C VAL A 17 -13.13 17.32 -10.97
N VAL A 18 -13.44 16.83 -12.17
CA VAL A 18 -13.43 15.39 -12.47
C VAL A 18 -12.02 14.82 -12.33
N ASN A 19 -10.98 15.53 -12.75
CA ASN A 19 -9.59 15.08 -12.57
C ASN A 19 -9.17 14.97 -11.10
N VAL A 20 -9.66 15.84 -10.21
CA VAL A 20 -9.42 15.71 -8.76
C VAL A 20 -10.29 14.59 -8.16
N ALA A 21 -11.52 14.42 -8.66
CA ALA A 21 -12.43 13.37 -8.23
C ALA A 21 -12.02 11.96 -8.68
N THR A 22 -11.22 11.80 -9.74
CA THR A 22 -10.63 10.48 -10.08
C THR A 22 -9.56 10.03 -9.09
N PHE A 23 -9.02 10.93 -8.27
CA PHE A 23 -8.14 10.58 -7.15
C PHE A 23 -8.88 10.47 -5.81
N ALA A 24 -10.16 10.87 -5.77
CA ALA A 24 -11.03 10.61 -4.63
C ALA A 24 -11.38 9.13 -4.62
N ARG A 25 -10.52 8.37 -3.95
CA ARG A 25 -10.72 7.00 -3.49
C ARG A 25 -12.21 6.78 -3.19
N VAL A 26 -12.89 6.10 -4.09
CA VAL A 26 -14.22 5.54 -3.82
C VAL A 26 -14.08 4.67 -2.57
N TYR A 27 -14.71 5.08 -1.47
CA TYR A 27 -14.82 4.31 -0.23
C TYR A 27 -15.76 3.11 -0.44
N GLY A 28 -15.42 2.23 -1.39
CA GLY A 28 -15.68 0.81 -1.23
C GLY A 28 -14.68 0.26 -0.21
N ALA A 29 -15.00 -0.86 0.43
CA ALA A 29 -14.05 -1.53 1.33
C ALA A 29 -12.68 -1.61 0.63
N GLY A 30 -11.67 -0.92 1.18
CA GLY A 30 -10.38 -0.78 0.56
C GLY A 30 -9.66 -2.14 0.47
N GLU A 31 -8.42 -2.14 0.00
CA GLU A 31 -7.62 -3.37 -0.09
C GLU A 31 -7.52 -4.12 1.27
N CYS A 32 -7.67 -3.38 2.37
CA CYS A 32 -7.69 -3.86 3.76
C CYS A 32 -9.09 -3.90 4.41
N GLY A 33 -10.17 -3.93 3.62
CA GLY A 33 -11.53 -4.03 4.11
C GLY A 33 -12.03 -2.75 4.78
N LYS A 34 -12.30 -2.82 6.09
CA LYS A 34 -12.80 -1.68 6.89
C LYS A 34 -11.70 -0.75 7.39
N SER A 35 -10.45 -1.19 7.37
CA SER A 35 -9.29 -0.38 7.78
C SER A 35 -8.60 0.23 6.56
N SER A 36 -8.00 1.41 6.73
CA SER A 36 -7.06 1.94 5.75
C SER A 36 -5.74 1.15 5.78
N PRO A 37 -5.01 1.07 4.66
CA PRO A 37 -3.65 0.50 4.64
C PRO A 37 -2.70 1.18 5.63
N ASP A 38 -2.85 2.49 5.84
CA ASP A 38 -2.07 3.25 6.83
C ASP A 38 -2.30 2.76 8.26
N ASN A 39 -3.56 2.53 8.66
CA ASN A 39 -3.88 2.00 9.98
C ASN A 39 -3.39 0.56 10.16
N GLU A 40 -3.43 -0.25 9.11
CA GLU A 40 -2.90 -1.60 9.13
C GLU A 40 -1.36 -1.62 9.18
N ALA A 41 -0.69 -0.63 8.56
CA ALA A 41 0.77 -0.50 8.57
C ALA A 41 1.35 -0.36 9.99
N ILE A 42 0.63 0.29 10.90
CA ILE A 42 1.03 0.42 12.31
C ILE A 42 1.21 -0.95 12.97
N LYS A 43 0.42 -1.96 12.58
CA LYS A 43 0.55 -3.33 13.11
C LYS A 43 1.85 -4.01 12.69
N LEU A 44 2.51 -3.51 11.65
CA LEU A 44 3.81 -3.95 11.18
C LEU A 44 4.97 -3.15 11.80
N ALA A 45 4.75 -2.29 12.80
CA ALA A 45 5.82 -1.61 13.52
C ALA A 45 6.95 -2.55 14.00
N PRO A 46 6.69 -3.78 14.48
CA PRO A 46 7.76 -4.73 14.84
C PRO A 46 8.64 -5.18 13.66
N CYS A 47 8.22 -4.92 12.43
CA CYS A 47 8.94 -5.22 11.20
C CYS A 47 9.77 -4.04 10.69
N ALA A 48 9.67 -2.83 11.28
CA ALA A 48 10.24 -1.62 10.70
C ALA A 48 11.74 -1.77 10.35
N THR A 49 12.55 -2.25 11.29
CA THR A 49 13.99 -2.49 11.06
C THR A 49 14.24 -3.54 9.98
N ALA A 50 13.47 -4.64 9.98
CA ALA A 50 13.56 -5.68 8.95
C ALA A 50 13.07 -5.21 7.57
N ALA A 51 12.21 -4.20 7.52
CA ALA A 51 11.68 -3.59 6.32
C ALA A 51 12.58 -2.49 5.76
N GLN A 52 13.49 -1.96 6.57
CA GLN A 52 14.51 -0.97 6.19
C GLN A 52 15.81 -1.65 5.76
N ASP A 53 16.21 -2.72 6.44
CA ASP A 53 17.48 -3.41 6.24
C ASP A 53 17.28 -4.91 5.94
N GLU A 54 17.85 -5.35 4.81
CA GLU A 54 17.82 -6.74 4.36
C GLU A 54 18.57 -7.69 5.31
N LYS A 55 19.57 -7.17 6.02
CA LYS A 55 20.46 -7.94 6.92
C LYS A 55 19.96 -7.97 8.36
N ALA A 56 18.99 -7.12 8.72
CA ALA A 56 18.42 -7.12 10.06
C ALA A 56 17.82 -8.50 10.41
N SER A 57 17.76 -8.83 11.70
CA SER A 57 16.99 -10.01 12.11
C SER A 57 15.49 -9.70 12.03
N VAL A 58 14.68 -10.71 11.71
CA VAL A 58 13.22 -10.58 11.74
C VAL A 58 12.71 -11.13 13.06
N SER A 59 12.01 -10.31 13.82
CA SER A 59 11.41 -10.73 15.09
C SER A 59 10.26 -11.72 14.87
N GLY A 60 10.03 -12.63 15.82
CA GLY A 60 8.88 -13.54 15.77
C GLY A 60 7.54 -12.81 15.74
N SER A 61 7.44 -11.65 16.41
CA SER A 61 6.26 -10.78 16.37
C SER A 61 6.05 -10.18 14.99
N CYS A 62 7.11 -9.74 14.31
CA CYS A 62 7.01 -9.31 12.92
C CYS A 62 6.46 -10.44 12.03
N CYS A 63 7.04 -11.64 12.09
CA CYS A 63 6.58 -12.76 11.29
C CYS A 63 5.12 -13.12 11.60
N ALA A 64 4.68 -13.07 12.86
CA ALA A 64 3.29 -13.31 13.21
C ALA A 64 2.34 -12.29 12.55
N GLN A 65 2.71 -11.01 12.51
CA GLN A 65 1.88 -9.97 11.88
C GLN A 65 1.87 -10.10 10.35
N VAL A 66 3.03 -10.33 9.73
CA VAL A 66 3.12 -10.54 8.28
C VAL A 66 2.37 -11.79 7.86
N LYS A 67 2.40 -12.87 8.65
CA LYS A 67 1.62 -14.08 8.37
C LYS A 67 0.12 -13.82 8.38
N ARG A 68 -0.37 -13.04 9.36
CA ARG A 68 -1.79 -12.65 9.45
C ARG A 68 -2.21 -11.80 8.26
N MET A 69 -1.42 -10.76 7.95
CA MET A 69 -1.73 -9.84 6.87
C MET A 69 -1.55 -10.47 5.48
N GLY A 70 -0.61 -11.39 5.34
CA GLY A 70 -0.34 -12.14 4.10
C GLY A 70 -1.47 -13.08 3.68
N GLN A 71 -2.47 -13.35 4.54
CA GLN A 71 -3.71 -14.02 4.14
C GLN A 71 -4.54 -13.16 3.17
N ASN A 72 -4.34 -11.84 3.18
CA ASN A 72 -4.88 -10.91 2.22
C ASN A 72 -3.71 -10.19 1.49
N PRO A 73 -3.17 -10.78 0.41
CA PRO A 73 -2.02 -10.23 -0.29
C PRO A 73 -2.29 -8.83 -0.87
N LYS A 74 -3.55 -8.50 -1.20
CA LYS A 74 -3.92 -7.14 -1.62
C LYS A 74 -3.68 -6.13 -0.50
N CYS A 75 -4.19 -6.40 0.71
CA CYS A 75 -3.96 -5.54 1.86
C CYS A 75 -2.46 -5.42 2.19
N LEU A 76 -1.72 -6.53 2.17
CA LEU A 76 -0.28 -6.50 2.44
C LEU A 76 0.47 -5.61 1.43
N CYS A 77 0.13 -5.68 0.14
CA CYS A 77 0.72 -4.80 -0.87
C CYS A 77 0.32 -3.33 -0.67
N ALA A 78 -0.94 -3.07 -0.31
CA ALA A 78 -1.41 -1.72 -0.02
C ALA A 78 -0.66 -1.11 1.16
N VAL A 79 -0.43 -1.90 2.21
CA VAL A 79 0.32 -1.52 3.40
C VAL A 79 1.79 -1.24 3.05
N LEU A 80 2.41 -2.10 2.23
CA LEU A 80 3.78 -1.91 1.77
C LEU A 80 3.98 -0.56 1.04
N LEU A 81 2.95 -0.13 0.30
CA LEU A 81 2.96 1.09 -0.52
C LEU A 81 2.26 2.28 0.16
N SER A 82 1.84 2.15 1.41
CA SER A 82 1.12 3.19 2.16
C SER A 82 2.05 4.33 2.53
N ASP A 83 1.46 5.50 2.83
CA ASP A 83 2.26 6.67 3.21
C ASP A 83 2.86 6.50 4.60
N THR A 84 2.20 5.76 5.48
CA THR A 84 2.74 5.36 6.79
C THR A 84 4.00 4.50 6.66
N ALA A 85 4.01 3.53 5.74
CA ALA A 85 5.19 2.71 5.49
C ALA A 85 6.35 3.56 4.96
N LYS A 86 6.09 4.43 3.97
CA LYS A 86 7.10 5.35 3.42
C LYS A 86 7.65 6.30 4.48
N ALA A 87 6.78 6.92 5.28
CA ALA A 87 7.17 7.83 6.35
C ALA A 87 8.00 7.12 7.45
N SER A 88 7.78 5.81 7.63
CA SER A 88 8.58 4.97 8.54
C SER A 88 9.91 4.49 7.93
N GLY A 89 10.29 4.99 6.75
CA GLY A 89 11.53 4.62 6.06
C GLY A 89 11.52 3.22 5.45
N VAL A 90 10.36 2.57 5.36
CA VAL A 90 10.27 1.22 4.79
C VAL A 90 10.73 1.24 3.33
N ASN A 91 11.65 0.33 2.99
CA ASN A 91 12.06 0.09 1.62
C ASN A 91 11.24 -1.08 1.05
N PRO A 92 10.35 -0.86 0.07
CA PRO A 92 9.52 -1.92 -0.47
C PRO A 92 10.32 -3.12 -1.02
N GLN A 93 11.47 -2.88 -1.64
CA GLN A 93 12.35 -3.93 -2.17
C GLN A 93 12.90 -4.83 -1.08
N VAL A 94 13.18 -4.28 0.10
CA VAL A 94 13.63 -5.04 1.27
C VAL A 94 12.42 -5.72 1.94
N ALA A 95 11.33 -4.99 2.14
CA ALA A 95 10.17 -5.46 2.85
C ALA A 95 9.45 -6.63 2.15
N ILE A 96 9.43 -6.67 0.80
CA ILE A 96 8.95 -7.86 0.08
C ILE A 96 9.81 -9.10 0.37
N THR A 97 11.03 -9.01 0.90
CA THR A 97 11.81 -10.22 1.24
C THR A 97 11.42 -10.81 2.59
N ILE A 98 10.67 -10.07 3.43
CA ILE A 98 10.33 -10.48 4.80
C ILE A 98 9.59 -11.84 4.84
N PRO A 99 8.57 -12.13 4.01
CA PRO A 99 7.92 -13.44 4.05
C PRO A 99 8.87 -14.62 3.80
N LYS A 100 9.92 -14.41 2.98
CA LYS A 100 10.99 -15.41 2.75
C LYS A 100 11.90 -15.53 3.96
N ARG A 101 12.30 -14.42 4.58
CA ARG A 101 13.11 -14.40 5.81
C ARG A 101 12.39 -15.00 7.01
N CYS A 102 11.05 -14.89 7.04
CA CYS A 102 10.19 -15.57 8.00
C CYS A 102 9.91 -17.05 7.68
N ASN A 103 10.45 -17.57 6.57
CA ASN A 103 10.32 -18.97 6.14
C ASN A 103 8.86 -19.46 6.01
N PHE A 104 7.98 -18.66 5.40
CA PHE A 104 6.60 -19.09 5.16
C PHE A 104 6.51 -20.05 3.97
N ALA A 105 6.00 -21.26 4.21
CA ALA A 105 5.87 -22.29 3.17
C ALA A 105 4.89 -21.91 2.04
N ASN A 106 3.77 -21.26 2.38
CA ASN A 106 2.68 -20.94 1.43
C ASN A 106 2.74 -19.47 0.99
N ARG A 107 3.90 -19.03 0.52
CA ARG A 107 4.08 -17.67 0.05
C ARG A 107 3.54 -17.51 -1.39
N PRO A 108 2.78 -16.44 -1.72
CA PRO A 108 2.32 -16.21 -3.09
C PRO A 108 3.47 -15.65 -3.94
N VAL A 109 4.38 -16.53 -4.37
CA VAL A 109 5.50 -16.19 -5.27
C VAL A 109 4.95 -15.67 -6.60
N GLY A 110 5.55 -14.59 -7.12
CA GLY A 110 5.10 -13.97 -8.36
C GLY A 110 3.93 -12.98 -8.21
N TYR A 111 3.41 -12.81 -6.98
CA TYR A 111 2.36 -11.81 -6.74
C TYR A 111 2.91 -10.39 -6.91
N LYS A 112 2.18 -9.55 -7.66
CA LYS A 112 2.59 -8.18 -7.97
C LYS A 112 2.00 -7.17 -6.97
N CYS A 113 2.86 -6.45 -6.27
CA CYS A 113 2.54 -5.26 -5.47
C CYS A 113 3.01 -4.00 -6.22
N GLY A 114 2.17 -3.45 -7.10
CA GLY A 114 2.59 -2.33 -7.96
C GLY A 114 3.80 -2.72 -8.83
N PRO A 115 4.94 -2.01 -8.74
CA PRO A 115 6.16 -2.36 -9.49
C PRO A 115 6.94 -3.54 -8.87
N TYR A 116 6.56 -4.03 -7.69
CA TYR A 116 7.29 -5.08 -6.96
C TYR A 116 6.66 -6.44 -7.16
N THR A 117 7.48 -7.49 -7.19
CA THR A 117 7.02 -8.88 -7.28
C THR A 117 7.54 -9.67 -6.10
N LEU A 118 6.67 -10.41 -5.41
CA LEU A 118 7.06 -11.22 -4.26
C LEU A 118 8.01 -12.36 -4.70
N PRO A 119 9.25 -12.42 -4.16
CA PRO A 119 10.18 -13.51 -4.41
C PRO A 119 9.84 -14.80 -3.68
#